data_AF-A0A151R1N8-F1
#
_entry.id   AF-A0A151R1N8-F1
#
_cell.length_a   1.000
_cell.length_b   1.000
_cell.length_c   1.000
_cell.angle_alpha   90.00
_cell.angle_beta   90.00
_cell.angle_gamma   90.00
#
_symmetry.space_group_name_H-M   'P 1'
#
loop_
_entity.id
_entity.type
_entity.pdbx_description
1 polymer ?
#
loop_
_entity_poly.entity_id
_entity_poly.type
_entity_poly.pdbx_seq_one_letter_code
_entity_poly.pdbx_strand_id
1 'polypeptide(L)'
;MHSPSQVHFGAAKRVLRYIRGTIDYGLYFLKNESGELQGYADSDWAGSIDDSKSTSGYVFSFGSAVFFWNSKKQDVVAQSLAEAEYISAAAAANQAIWLRKILLDVGQIQDEATIIWVDNKSAISIAKNPIQHGRTKHINVKFHAIREAEKSKEIRLEHCCSEEQIADIMTKALSKGQFEILRSRLGVLKKNLKEEC
;
A
#
# COMPACT_ATOMS: atom_id res chain seq x y z
N MET A 1 3.07 -13.86 21.91
CA MET A 1 1.71 -14.44 21.73
C MET A 1 1.35 -15.45 22.85
N HIS A 2 1.87 -15.30 24.07
CA HIS A 2 1.76 -16.32 25.13
C HIS A 2 0.75 -15.99 26.25
N SER A 3 -0.03 -14.91 26.13
CA SER A 3 -1.08 -14.57 27.11
C SER A 3 -2.24 -13.81 26.42
N PRO A 4 -3.18 -14.52 25.78
CA PRO A 4 -4.34 -13.89 25.17
C PRO A 4 -5.23 -13.22 26.22
N SER A 5 -5.81 -12.07 25.90
CA SER A 5 -6.59 -11.22 26.80
C SER A 5 -7.98 -10.99 26.22
N GLN A 6 -8.88 -10.35 26.97
CA GLN A 6 -10.21 -10.00 26.45
C GLN A 6 -10.14 -9.06 25.23
N VAL A 7 -9.11 -8.21 25.14
CA VAL A 7 -8.85 -7.35 23.98
C VAL A 7 -8.55 -8.21 22.75
N HIS A 8 -7.66 -9.20 22.89
CA HIS A 8 -7.32 -10.14 21.82
C HIS A 8 -8.55 -10.94 21.36
N PHE A 9 -9.39 -11.39 22.29
CA PHE A 9 -10.63 -12.10 21.97
C PHE A 9 -11.65 -11.21 21.25
N GLY A 10 -11.76 -9.94 21.64
CA GLY A 10 -12.57 -8.93 20.95
C GLY A 10 -12.13 -8.73 19.50
N ALA A 11 -10.83 -8.57 19.27
CA ALA A 11 -10.25 -8.45 17.93
C ALA A 11 -10.52 -9.68 17.05
N ALA A 12 -10.32 -10.90 17.58
CA ALA A 12 -10.62 -12.14 16.88
C ALA A 12 -12.10 -12.23 16.47
N LYS A 13 -13.02 -11.91 17.38
CA LYS A 13 -14.46 -11.86 17.06
C LYS A 13 -14.79 -10.84 15.98
N ARG A 14 -14.13 -9.67 15.95
CA ARG A 14 -14.33 -8.66 14.91
C ARG A 14 -13.97 -9.21 13.53
N VAL A 15 -12.85 -9.92 13.42
CA VAL A 15 -12.41 -10.57 12.17
C VAL A 15 -13.44 -11.63 11.72
N LEU A 16 -13.87 -12.52 12.62
CA LEU A 16 -14.85 -13.56 12.29
C LEU A 16 -16.21 -12.98 11.86
N ARG A 17 -16.67 -11.90 12.52
CA ARG A 17 -17.90 -11.20 12.14
C ARG A 17 -17.78 -10.54 10.76
N TYR A 18 -16.62 -9.97 10.44
CA TYR A 18 -16.36 -9.44 9.11
C TYR A 18 -16.46 -10.54 8.06
N ILE A 19 -15.71 -11.63 8.21
CA ILE A 19 -15.75 -12.78 7.28
C ILE A 19 -17.19 -13.30 7.09
N ARG A 20 -17.93 -13.50 8.19
CA ARG A 20 -19.32 -13.98 8.13
C ARG A 20 -20.24 -12.98 7.43
N GLY A 21 -20.07 -11.68 7.68
CA GLY A 21 -20.89 -10.61 7.10
C GLY A 21 -20.54 -10.28 5.65
N THR A 22 -19.44 -10.81 5.13
CA THR A 22 -18.95 -10.54 3.78
C THR A 22 -18.70 -11.81 2.98
N ILE A 23 -19.40 -12.90 3.30
CA ILE A 23 -19.25 -14.21 2.64
C ILE A 23 -19.57 -14.14 1.14
N ASP A 24 -20.43 -13.19 0.75
CA ASP A 24 -20.85 -12.91 -0.60
C ASP A 24 -20.01 -11.81 -1.27
N TYR A 25 -18.93 -11.34 -0.65
CA TYR A 25 -18.00 -10.39 -1.25
C TYR A 25 -16.82 -11.10 -1.90
N GLY A 26 -16.25 -10.49 -2.94
CA GLY A 26 -15.07 -10.98 -3.64
C GLY A 26 -14.39 -9.88 -4.45
N LEU A 27 -13.19 -10.16 -4.96
CA LEU A 27 -12.49 -9.27 -5.90
C LEU A 27 -13.12 -9.39 -7.29
N TYR A 28 -13.45 -8.26 -7.92
CA TYR A 28 -14.03 -8.20 -9.26
C TYR A 28 -13.07 -7.54 -10.23
N PHE A 29 -12.51 -8.33 -11.13
CA PHE A 29 -11.65 -7.85 -12.18
C PHE A 29 -12.49 -7.51 -13.40
N LEU A 30 -12.59 -6.22 -13.71
CA LEU A 30 -13.13 -5.73 -14.97
C LEU A 30 -12.01 -5.67 -16.00
N LYS A 31 -12.35 -5.94 -17.26
CA LYS A 31 -11.43 -5.75 -18.37
C LYS A 31 -11.08 -4.26 -18.45
N ASN A 32 -9.80 -3.95 -18.28
CA ASN A 32 -9.26 -2.62 -18.53
C ASN A 32 -8.37 -2.69 -19.76
N GLU A 33 -8.51 -1.73 -20.68
CA GLU A 33 -7.74 -1.67 -21.92
C GLU A 33 -6.31 -1.16 -21.70
N SER A 34 -6.04 -0.37 -20.66
CA SER A 34 -4.69 0.19 -20.43
C SER A 34 -3.69 -0.85 -19.93
N GLY A 35 -4.12 -1.79 -19.07
CA GLY A 35 -3.23 -2.78 -18.47
C GLY A 35 -2.08 -2.16 -17.65
N GLU A 36 -2.21 -0.90 -17.26
CA GLU A 36 -1.17 -0.15 -16.58
C GLU A 36 -1.10 -0.52 -15.09
N LEU A 37 0.09 -0.92 -14.65
CA LEU A 37 0.36 -1.18 -13.25
C LEU A 37 0.39 0.14 -12.48
N GLN A 38 -0.43 0.23 -11.44
CA GLN A 38 -0.43 1.34 -10.50
C GLN A 38 -0.44 0.84 -9.05
N GLY A 39 0.18 1.63 -8.17
CA GLY A 39 0.28 1.31 -6.75
C GLY A 39 -0.11 2.47 -5.85
N TYR A 40 -0.45 2.14 -4.61
CA TYR A 40 -0.68 3.09 -3.52
C TYR A 40 0.18 2.65 -2.34
N ALA A 41 0.78 3.59 -1.63
CA ALA A 41 1.58 3.32 -0.45
C ALA A 41 1.27 4.32 0.67
N ASP A 42 1.06 3.80 1.87
CA ASP A 42 0.80 4.59 3.08
C ASP A 42 1.56 3.98 4.26
N SER A 43 1.71 4.75 5.33
CA SER A 43 2.19 4.25 6.62
C SER A 43 1.43 4.93 7.75
N ASP A 44 1.15 4.18 8.82
CA ASP A 44 0.89 4.82 10.10
C ASP A 44 2.18 5.46 10.65
N TRP A 45 2.06 6.26 11.72
CA TRP A 45 3.22 6.75 12.46
C TRP A 45 3.17 6.31 13.91
N ALA A 46 4.19 5.55 14.32
CA ALA A 46 4.34 5.01 15.67
C ALA A 46 3.09 4.28 16.19
N GLY A 47 2.38 3.55 15.31
CA GLY A 47 1.12 2.87 15.65
C GLY A 47 1.27 1.72 16.66
N SER A 48 2.47 1.15 16.79
CA SER A 48 2.75 0.09 17.77
C SER A 48 3.01 0.66 19.16
N ILE A 49 2.16 0.32 20.13
CA ILE A 49 2.30 0.75 21.54
C ILE A 49 3.56 0.15 22.18
N ASP A 50 3.97 -1.05 21.76
CA ASP A 50 5.04 -1.80 22.41
C ASP A 50 6.45 -1.27 22.07
N ASP A 51 6.65 -0.75 20.86
CA ASP A 51 7.97 -0.38 20.34
C ASP A 51 7.98 0.87 19.44
N SER A 52 6.85 1.58 19.35
CA SER A 52 6.67 2.80 18.54
C SER A 52 7.02 2.64 17.06
N LYS A 53 7.04 1.42 16.54
CA LYS A 53 7.26 1.17 15.11
C LYS A 53 5.97 1.41 14.34
N SER A 54 6.15 1.94 13.14
CA SER A 54 5.07 2.14 12.19
C SER A 54 4.63 0.86 11.49
N THR A 55 3.44 0.84 10.90
CA THR A 55 2.95 -0.16 9.95
C THR A 55 2.91 0.44 8.56
N SER A 56 3.69 -0.14 7.64
CA SER A 56 3.64 0.20 6.22
C SER A 56 2.61 -0.64 5.50
N GLY A 57 1.89 -0.04 4.57
CA GLY A 57 0.95 -0.72 3.70
C GLY A 57 1.09 -0.27 2.25
N TYR A 58 0.88 -1.20 1.32
CA TYR A 58 0.76 -0.88 -0.09
C TYR A 58 -0.20 -1.82 -0.80
N VAL A 59 -0.73 -1.36 -1.93
CA VAL A 59 -1.59 -2.13 -2.83
C VAL A 59 -1.24 -1.84 -4.28
N PHE A 60 -1.41 -2.82 -5.17
CA PHE A 60 -1.22 -2.70 -6.61
C PHE A 60 -2.41 -3.27 -7.38
N SER A 61 -2.74 -2.60 -8.50
CA SER A 61 -3.85 -2.96 -9.38
C SER A 61 -3.53 -2.62 -10.84
N PHE A 62 -4.38 -3.11 -11.75
CA PHE A 62 -4.47 -2.67 -13.14
C PHE A 62 -5.69 -1.76 -13.37
N GLY A 63 -6.15 -1.04 -12.35
CA GLY A 63 -7.29 -0.12 -12.44
C GLY A 63 -8.65 -0.67 -12.01
N SER A 64 -8.89 -1.99 -12.06
CA SER A 64 -10.19 -2.57 -11.67
C SER A 64 -10.23 -3.11 -10.25
N ALA A 65 -9.36 -4.04 -9.90
CA ALA A 65 -9.23 -4.60 -8.55
C ALA A 65 -7.76 -4.82 -8.19
N VAL A 66 -7.47 -4.85 -6.88
CA VAL A 66 -6.12 -5.14 -6.41
C VAL A 66 -5.80 -6.62 -6.57
N PHE A 67 -4.57 -6.92 -6.97
CA PHE A 67 -4.08 -8.29 -7.08
C PHE A 67 -2.83 -8.54 -6.23
N PHE A 68 -2.20 -7.47 -5.72
CA PHE A 68 -1.01 -7.57 -4.87
C PHE A 68 -1.06 -6.51 -3.78
N TRP A 69 -0.83 -6.90 -2.53
CA TRP A 69 -0.91 -6.00 -1.38
C TRP A 69 -0.04 -6.48 -0.22
N ASN A 70 0.23 -5.57 0.72
CA ASN A 70 0.92 -5.89 1.97
C ASN A 70 0.50 -4.92 3.08
N SER A 71 0.56 -5.42 4.31
CA SER A 71 0.51 -4.66 5.56
C SER A 71 1.57 -5.25 6.47
N LYS A 72 2.64 -4.49 6.75
CA LYS A 72 3.80 -4.96 7.51
C LYS A 72 4.30 -3.89 8.47
N LYS A 73 4.52 -4.28 9.72
CA LYS A 73 5.26 -3.49 10.71
C LYS A 73 6.69 -3.20 10.22
N GLN A 74 7.10 -1.94 10.27
CA GLN A 74 8.43 -1.50 9.88
C GLN A 74 9.49 -2.11 10.81
N ASP A 75 10.67 -2.37 10.25
CA ASP A 75 11.77 -2.95 11.02
C ASP A 75 12.46 -1.89 11.92
N VAL A 76 12.36 -0.61 11.55
CA VAL A 76 12.96 0.55 12.24
C VAL A 76 11.88 1.48 12.82
N VAL A 77 12.25 2.28 13.83
CA VAL A 77 11.39 3.33 14.39
C VAL A 77 11.60 4.61 13.59
N ALA A 78 10.60 5.00 12.81
CA ALA A 78 10.61 6.26 12.06
C ALA A 78 10.53 7.46 13.00
N GLN A 79 11.35 8.48 12.78
CA GLN A 79 11.41 9.67 13.63
C GLN A 79 10.43 10.77 13.20
N SER A 80 9.72 10.57 12.09
CA SER A 80 8.65 11.45 11.63
C SER A 80 7.64 10.68 10.76
N LEU A 81 6.45 11.25 10.60
CA LEU A 81 5.44 10.74 9.66
C LEU A 81 6.00 10.64 8.23
N ALA A 82 6.69 11.69 7.77
CA ALA A 82 7.30 11.71 6.43
C ALA A 82 8.34 10.60 6.24
N GLU A 83 9.11 10.25 7.28
CA GLU A 83 10.06 9.14 7.24
C GLU A 83 9.35 7.78 7.21
N ALA A 84 8.26 7.62 7.97
CA ALA A 84 7.47 6.39 7.97
C ALA A 84 6.84 6.12 6.60
N GLU A 85 6.20 7.14 6.02
CA GLU A 85 5.61 7.03 4.68
C GLU A 85 6.66 6.83 3.60
N TYR A 86 7.80 7.53 3.70
CA TYR A 86 8.93 7.31 2.81
C TYR A 86 9.43 5.85 2.85
N ILE A 87 9.53 5.24 4.05
CA ILE A 87 9.89 3.83 4.21
C ILE A 87 8.88 2.91 3.53
N SER A 88 7.59 3.26 3.56
CA SER A 88 6.52 2.53 2.88
C SER A 88 6.61 2.67 1.35
N ALA A 89 6.76 3.90 0.85
CA ALA A 89 6.95 4.17 -0.57
C ALA A 89 8.18 3.44 -1.14
N ALA A 90 9.27 3.35 -0.37
CA ALA A 90 10.46 2.58 -0.74
C ALA A 90 10.16 1.08 -0.89
N ALA A 91 9.37 0.53 0.03
CA ALA A 91 8.97 -0.86 -0.04
C ALA A 91 8.07 -1.12 -1.26
N ALA A 92 7.10 -0.23 -1.51
CA ALA A 92 6.24 -0.29 -2.67
C ALA A 92 7.03 -0.17 -3.99
N ALA A 93 7.99 0.75 -4.09
CA ALA A 93 8.85 0.91 -5.26
C ALA A 93 9.61 -0.39 -5.61
N ASN A 94 10.19 -1.06 -4.61
CA ASN A 94 10.86 -2.34 -4.82
C ASN A 94 9.89 -3.42 -5.34
N GLN A 95 8.65 -3.46 -4.83
CA GLN A 95 7.64 -4.39 -5.32
C GLN A 95 7.16 -4.04 -6.73
N ALA A 96 7.01 -2.75 -7.06
CA ALA A 96 6.64 -2.31 -8.39
C ALA A 96 7.67 -2.78 -9.43
N ILE A 97 8.97 -2.59 -9.16
CA ILE A 97 10.05 -3.07 -10.04
C ILE A 97 10.01 -4.59 -10.19
N TRP A 98 9.78 -5.32 -9.09
CA TRP A 98 9.66 -6.78 -9.14
C TRP A 98 8.43 -7.23 -9.93
N LEU A 99 7.28 -6.59 -9.74
CA LEU A 99 6.05 -6.86 -10.49
C LEU A 99 6.25 -6.56 -11.98
N ARG A 100 6.89 -5.47 -12.35
CA ARG A 100 7.22 -5.15 -13.75
C ARG A 100 8.03 -6.27 -14.43
N LYS A 101 8.97 -6.88 -13.70
CA LYS A 101 9.74 -8.04 -14.21
C LYS A 101 8.86 -9.27 -14.43
N ILE A 102 7.98 -9.58 -13.48
CA ILE A 102 7.01 -10.67 -13.63
C ILE A 102 6.08 -10.42 -14.81
N LEU A 103 5.60 -9.18 -14.96
CA LEU A 103 4.73 -8.80 -16.06
C LEU A 103 5.42 -8.96 -17.40
N LEU A 104 6.69 -8.56 -17.49
CA LEU A 104 7.50 -8.81 -18.67
C LEU A 104 7.62 -10.30 -19.00
N ASP A 105 7.86 -11.16 -17.99
CA ASP A 105 7.97 -12.61 -18.17
C ASP A 105 6.67 -13.26 -18.71
N VAL A 106 5.51 -12.68 -18.39
CA VAL A 106 4.20 -13.13 -18.91
C VAL A 106 3.73 -12.36 -20.15
N GLY A 107 4.60 -11.56 -20.77
CA GLY A 107 4.33 -10.82 -22.00
C GLY A 107 3.48 -9.55 -21.84
N GLN A 108 3.33 -9.04 -20.61
CA GLN A 108 2.68 -7.78 -20.29
C GLN A 108 3.73 -6.68 -20.12
N ILE A 109 4.03 -5.98 -21.21
CA ILE A 109 5.02 -4.91 -21.20
C ILE A 109 4.43 -3.67 -20.51
N GLN A 110 5.26 -2.97 -19.73
CA GLN A 110 4.91 -1.74 -19.05
C GLN A 110 5.82 -0.63 -19.57
N ASP A 111 5.41 0.07 -20.63
CA ASP A 111 6.26 1.07 -21.29
C ASP A 111 6.46 2.32 -20.41
N GLU A 112 5.39 2.76 -19.76
CA GLU A 112 5.42 3.91 -18.87
C GLU A 112 5.84 3.54 -17.44
N ALA A 113 6.29 4.55 -16.69
CA ALA A 113 6.66 4.41 -15.29
C ALA A 113 5.43 4.00 -14.46
N THR A 114 5.58 3.00 -13.57
CA THR A 114 4.51 2.62 -12.64
C THR A 114 4.28 3.75 -11.63
N ILE A 115 3.08 4.32 -11.63
CA ILE A 115 2.72 5.37 -10.68
C ILE A 115 2.48 4.75 -9.30
N ILE A 116 3.14 5.32 -8.28
CA ILE A 116 2.89 5.00 -6.87
C ILE A 116 2.35 6.25 -6.19
N TRP A 117 1.09 6.19 -5.78
CA TRP A 117 0.37 7.26 -5.10
C TRP A 117 0.73 7.30 -3.61
N VAL A 118 1.13 8.48 -3.14
CA VAL A 118 1.53 8.76 -1.76
C VAL A 118 0.89 10.08 -1.31
N ASP A 119 0.33 10.16 -0.11
CA ASP A 119 -0.39 11.34 0.37
C ASP A 119 0.50 12.38 1.08
N ASN A 120 1.74 12.03 1.43
CA ASN A 120 2.68 12.97 2.02
C ASN A 120 3.68 13.55 1.02
N LYS A 121 3.46 14.81 0.67
CA LYS A 121 4.37 15.60 -0.18
C LYS A 121 5.78 15.70 0.39
N SER A 122 5.95 15.66 1.71
CA SER A 122 7.28 15.67 2.32
C SER A 122 8.01 14.36 2.04
N ALA A 123 7.33 13.21 2.12
CA ALA A 123 7.91 11.91 1.76
C ALA A 123 8.33 11.86 0.28
N ILE A 124 7.51 12.41 -0.63
CA ILE A 124 7.83 12.54 -2.06
C ILE A 124 9.03 13.47 -2.27
N SER A 125 9.04 14.63 -1.61
CA SER A 125 10.15 15.59 -1.67
C SER A 125 11.46 14.97 -1.18
N ILE A 126 11.40 14.20 -0.10
CA ILE A 126 12.50 13.43 0.48
C ILE A 126 13.06 12.43 -0.56
N ALA A 127 12.20 11.72 -1.30
CA ALA A 127 12.65 10.82 -2.36
C ALA A 127 13.34 11.55 -3.54
N LYS A 128 12.89 12.78 -3.86
CA LYS A 128 13.39 13.55 -5.02
C LYS A 128 14.64 14.39 -4.71
N ASN A 129 14.87 14.78 -3.45
CA ASN A 129 15.92 15.74 -3.07
C ASN A 129 17.15 15.09 -2.39
N PRO A 130 18.38 15.30 -2.91
CA PRO A 130 19.60 14.68 -2.37
C PRO A 130 20.21 15.37 -1.14
N ILE A 131 19.72 16.57 -0.77
CA ILE A 131 20.45 17.48 0.14
C ILE A 131 20.08 17.24 1.62
N GLN A 132 19.05 16.46 1.91
CA GLN A 132 18.61 16.24 3.29
C GLN A 132 18.77 14.78 3.70
N HIS A 133 19.82 14.50 4.48
CA HIS A 133 19.73 13.94 5.84
C HIS A 133 20.99 13.14 6.22
N GLY A 134 21.63 13.53 7.33
CA GLY A 134 22.51 12.65 8.08
C GLY A 134 21.67 11.66 8.87
N ARG A 135 21.36 10.49 8.31
CA ARG A 135 20.63 9.40 9.00
C ARG A 135 21.18 8.03 8.62
N THR A 136 20.69 7.01 9.34
CA THR A 136 21.19 5.63 9.39
C THR A 136 21.33 4.99 8.01
N LYS A 137 22.38 4.16 7.84
CA LYS A 137 22.75 3.51 6.55
C LYS A 137 21.58 2.85 5.83
N HIS A 138 20.67 2.19 6.55
CA HIS A 138 19.52 1.49 5.97
C HIS A 138 18.55 2.44 5.24
N ILE A 139 18.32 3.64 5.78
CA ILE A 139 17.45 4.62 5.14
C ILE A 139 18.15 5.20 3.90
N ASN A 140 19.46 5.45 3.97
CA ASN A 140 20.27 5.89 2.82
C ASN A 140 20.21 4.91 1.65
N VAL A 141 20.25 3.60 1.91
CA VAL A 141 20.11 2.59 0.84
C VAL A 141 18.75 2.71 0.15
N LYS A 142 17.66 2.87 0.92
CA LYS A 142 16.32 3.10 0.35
C LYS A 142 16.27 4.38 -0.49
N PHE A 143 16.97 5.43 -0.07
CA PHE A 143 17.08 6.71 -0.81
C PHE A 143 17.69 6.53 -2.18
N HIS A 144 18.82 5.84 -2.24
CA HIS A 144 19.45 5.56 -3.51
C HIS A 144 18.57 4.70 -4.42
N ALA A 145 17.92 3.67 -3.86
CA ALA A 145 17.07 2.76 -4.63
C ALA A 145 15.86 3.45 -5.29
N ILE A 146 15.05 4.21 -4.53
CA ILE A 146 13.89 4.90 -5.11
C ILE A 146 14.32 5.90 -6.18
N ARG A 147 15.39 6.65 -5.89
CA ARG A 147 15.87 7.69 -6.80
C ARG A 147 16.39 7.11 -8.11
N GLU A 148 17.11 5.99 -8.03
CA GLU A 148 17.56 5.26 -9.21
C GLU A 148 16.36 4.79 -10.04
N ALA A 149 15.34 4.25 -9.39
CA ALA A 149 14.12 3.77 -10.03
C ALA A 149 13.26 4.90 -10.66
N GLU A 150 13.20 6.09 -10.06
CA GLU A 150 12.58 7.25 -10.70
C GLU A 150 13.41 7.76 -11.88
N LYS A 151 14.75 7.75 -11.77
CA LYS A 151 15.65 8.19 -12.84
C LYS A 151 15.62 7.23 -14.04
N SER A 152 15.51 5.92 -13.80
CA SER A 152 15.34 4.89 -14.84
C SER A 152 13.93 4.87 -15.42
N LYS A 153 12.99 5.68 -14.89
CA LYS A 153 11.57 5.71 -15.24
C LYS A 153 10.86 4.37 -15.01
N GLU A 154 11.35 3.54 -14.09
CA GLU A 154 10.64 2.31 -13.70
C GLU A 154 9.43 2.63 -12.83
N ILE A 155 9.54 3.66 -11.98
CA ILE A 155 8.45 4.15 -11.13
C ILE A 155 8.36 5.67 -11.17
N ARG A 156 7.21 6.20 -10.72
CA ARG A 156 7.01 7.63 -10.48
C ARG A 156 6.21 7.82 -9.20
N LEU A 157 6.72 8.61 -8.26
CA LEU A 157 5.97 8.99 -7.08
C LEU A 157 5.09 10.21 -7.36
N GLU A 158 3.78 10.05 -7.19
CA GLU A 158 2.78 11.09 -7.36
C GLU A 158 1.95 11.29 -6.10
N HIS A 159 1.48 12.53 -5.91
CA HIS A 159 0.68 12.88 -4.74
C HIS A 159 -0.80 12.58 -4.96
N CYS A 160 -1.44 11.87 -4.03
CA CYS A 160 -2.90 11.78 -3.92
C CYS A 160 -3.39 12.42 -2.62
N CYS A 161 -4.64 12.86 -2.56
CA CYS A 161 -5.22 13.31 -1.30
C CYS A 161 -5.46 12.12 -0.35
N SER A 162 -5.44 12.32 0.97
CA SER A 162 -5.64 11.24 1.94
C SER A 162 -7.00 10.53 1.80
N GLU A 163 -8.04 11.22 1.31
CA GLU A 163 -9.34 10.57 1.03
C GLU A 163 -9.28 9.61 -0.17
N GLU A 164 -8.28 9.75 -1.03
CA GLU A 164 -8.01 8.91 -2.20
C GLU A 164 -6.97 7.83 -1.93
N GLN A 165 -6.30 7.89 -0.78
CA GLN A 165 -5.25 6.95 -0.39
C GLN A 165 -5.85 5.57 -0.09
N ILE A 166 -5.80 4.66 -1.07
CA ILE A 166 -6.34 3.30 -0.93
C ILE A 166 -5.54 2.49 0.10
N ALA A 167 -4.24 2.76 0.24
CA ALA A 167 -3.38 2.03 1.16
C ALA A 167 -3.70 2.27 2.65
N ASP A 168 -4.52 3.28 2.99
CA ASP A 168 -4.98 3.55 4.36
C ASP A 168 -5.66 2.35 5.01
N ILE A 169 -6.36 1.52 4.22
CA ILE A 169 -6.99 0.30 4.73
C ILE A 169 -5.99 -0.73 5.25
N MET A 170 -4.72 -0.62 4.84
CA MET A 170 -3.63 -1.52 5.24
C MET A 170 -2.91 -1.05 6.50
N THR A 171 -3.13 0.18 6.94
CA THR A 171 -2.30 0.85 7.97
C THR A 171 -3.14 1.46 9.10
N LYS A 172 -4.36 1.89 8.83
CA LYS A 172 -5.18 2.68 9.76
C LYS A 172 -6.40 1.89 10.27
N ALA A 173 -6.77 2.17 11.52
CA ALA A 173 -8.04 1.70 12.10
C ALA A 173 -9.20 2.60 11.63
N LEU A 174 -9.75 2.30 10.46
CA LEU A 174 -10.77 3.14 9.82
C LEU A 174 -12.16 3.00 10.47
N SER A 175 -12.95 4.07 10.35
CA SER A 175 -14.40 4.03 10.63
C SER A 175 -15.09 3.08 9.65
N LYS A 176 -16.27 2.55 10.02
CA LYS A 176 -17.01 1.60 9.18
C LYS A 176 -17.25 2.16 7.77
N GLY A 177 -17.69 3.42 7.64
CA GLY A 177 -17.98 4.04 6.35
C GLY A 177 -16.74 4.16 5.47
N GLN A 178 -15.65 4.67 6.02
CA GLN A 178 -14.40 4.81 5.25
C GLN A 178 -13.82 3.44 4.87
N PHE A 179 -13.90 2.46 5.78
CA PHE A 179 -13.48 1.10 5.50
C PHE A 179 -14.28 0.48 4.34
N GLU A 180 -15.61 0.65 4.33
CA GLU A 180 -16.47 0.14 3.26
C GLU A 180 -16.17 0.80 1.91
N ILE A 181 -15.90 2.11 1.90
CA ILE A 181 -15.48 2.86 0.70
C ILE A 181 -14.15 2.32 0.18
N LEU A 182 -13.11 2.26 1.02
CA LEU A 182 -11.79 1.79 0.55
C LEU A 182 -11.81 0.31 0.16
N ARG A 183 -12.57 -0.54 0.87
CA ARG A 183 -12.79 -1.93 0.47
C ARG A 183 -13.39 -2.03 -0.93
N SER A 184 -14.37 -1.20 -1.25
CA SER A 184 -14.95 -1.17 -2.59
C SER A 184 -13.95 -0.71 -3.65
N ARG A 185 -13.06 0.25 -3.32
CA ARG A 185 -11.98 0.71 -4.19
C ARG A 185 -10.87 -0.32 -4.38
N LEU A 186 -10.69 -1.25 -3.45
CA LEU A 186 -9.85 -2.44 -3.66
C LEU A 186 -10.46 -3.40 -4.71
N GLY A 187 -11.70 -3.19 -5.12
CA GLY A 187 -12.46 -4.11 -5.97
C GLY A 187 -13.17 -5.22 -5.19
N VAL A 188 -13.22 -5.13 -3.85
CA VAL A 188 -13.96 -6.09 -3.01
C VAL A 188 -15.42 -5.68 -2.92
N LEU A 189 -16.23 -6.25 -3.81
CA LEU A 189 -17.64 -5.91 -3.99
C LEU A 189 -18.53 -7.09 -3.61
N LYS A 190 -19.81 -6.82 -3.38
CA LYS A 190 -20.82 -7.86 -3.13
C LYS A 190 -21.17 -8.53 -4.46
N LYS A 191 -21.34 -9.86 -4.47
CA LYS A 191 -21.90 -10.62 -5.60
C LYS A 191 -23.26 -10.06 -5.98
N ASN A 192 -23.32 -9.39 -7.13
CA ASN A 192 -24.56 -9.20 -7.86
C ASN A 192 -24.70 -10.43 -8.76
N LEU A 193 -25.55 -11.39 -8.38
CA LEU A 193 -25.89 -12.59 -9.19
C LEU A 193 -26.75 -12.23 -10.42
N LYS A 194 -26.48 -11.09 -11.06
CA LYS A 194 -27.17 -10.62 -12.27
C LYS A 194 -26.12 -10.07 -13.22
N GLU A 195 -25.41 -10.96 -13.90
CA GLU A 195 -24.96 -10.71 -15.26
C GLU A 195 -24.69 -12.06 -15.91
N GLU A 196 -25.29 -12.20 -17.07
CA GLU A 196 -25.61 -13.41 -17.81
C GLU A 196 -24.36 -14.05 -18.43
N CYS A 197 -24.43 -15.37 -18.64
CA CYS A 197 -23.50 -16.11 -19.47
C CYS A 197 -23.51 -15.62 -20.92
#